data_AF-A0A2B2BTT9-F1
#
_entry.id   AF-A0A2B2BTT9-F1
#
_cell.length_a   1.000
_cell.length_b   1.000
_cell.length_c   1.000
_cell.angle_alpha   90.00
_cell.angle_beta   90.00
_cell.angle_gamma   90.00
#
_symmetry.space_group_name_H-M   'P 1'
#
loop_
_entity.id
_entity.type
_entity.pdbx_description
1 polymer ?
#
loop_
_entity_poly.entity_id
_entity_poly.type
_entity_poly.pdbx_seq_one_letter_code
_entity_poly.pdbx_strand_id
1 'polypeptide(L)'
;MLLGMRKGDVTGDGIADYVYLYGRKNGETEVFADQITLVIQDGRSKRISSINLQNNAGYNAQLFLGDFSNDNILDILVSIETGGSGGYGIFYIYSYRNNIPMLLFDVEIYNKSYRFKVNYEDFYKVTVGSPSLDLLFTLDISYKGYDYLSELYDENGKLKQPVQGEVLAATALYPIVTNGKGINYDLLVLQRIIGTSNADTLGYVENLLTWNGTQFISTSLATEIFGTKLSSTY
;
A
#
# COMPACT_ATOMS: atom_id res chain seq x y z
N MET A 1 20.42 15.62 2.85
CA MET A 1 20.11 15.78 4.28
C MET A 1 19.44 14.53 4.83
N LEU A 2 19.52 14.32 6.14
CA LEU A 2 18.89 13.18 6.81
C LEU A 2 17.37 13.36 6.86
N LEU A 3 16.63 12.34 6.43
CA LEU A 3 15.16 12.30 6.44
C LEU A 3 14.62 11.40 7.55
N GLY A 4 15.31 10.31 7.84
CA GLY A 4 14.91 9.36 8.88
C GLY A 4 16.05 8.44 9.29
N MET A 5 15.98 7.91 10.51
CA MET A 5 16.94 6.95 11.04
C MET A 5 16.24 5.89 11.90
N ARG A 6 16.72 4.65 11.79
CA ARG A 6 16.39 3.53 12.67
C ARG A 6 17.67 2.81 13.08
N LYS A 7 17.59 2.09 14.19
CA LYS A 7 18.67 1.25 14.71
C LYS A 7 18.10 -0.14 15.01
N GLY A 8 18.75 -1.19 14.51
CA GLY A 8 18.31 -2.57 14.64
C GLY A 8 19.30 -3.50 13.94
N ASP A 9 19.33 -4.78 14.35
CA ASP A 9 20.17 -5.78 13.68
C ASP A 9 19.48 -6.21 12.36
N VAL A 10 19.96 -5.67 11.24
CA VAL A 10 19.45 -5.97 9.89
C VAL A 10 20.40 -6.89 9.13
N THR A 11 21.61 -7.12 9.67
CA THR A 11 22.60 -8.03 9.09
C THR A 11 22.48 -9.46 9.63
N GLY A 12 21.87 -9.63 10.81
CA GLY A 12 21.65 -10.90 11.51
C GLY A 12 22.84 -11.37 12.34
N ASP A 13 23.75 -10.47 12.73
CA ASP A 13 24.99 -10.82 13.43
C ASP A 13 24.92 -10.59 14.96
N GLY A 14 23.75 -10.19 15.47
CA GLY A 14 23.48 -9.87 16.86
C GLY A 14 23.90 -8.46 17.30
N ILE A 15 24.47 -7.65 16.39
CA ILE A 15 24.89 -6.27 16.67
C ILE A 15 23.99 -5.31 15.90
N ALA A 16 23.45 -4.32 16.60
CA ALA A 16 22.57 -3.34 15.98
C ALA A 16 23.30 -2.45 14.97
N ASP A 17 22.73 -2.36 13.77
CA ASP A 17 23.14 -1.51 12.66
C ASP A 17 22.39 -0.17 12.68
N TYR A 18 22.85 0.78 11.87
CA TYR A 18 22.15 2.05 11.63
C TYR A 18 21.61 2.12 10.21
N VAL A 19 20.32 2.40 10.08
CA VAL A 19 19.62 2.52 8.80
C VAL A 19 19.14 3.95 8.65
N TYR A 20 19.48 4.59 7.54
CA TYR A 20 19.19 5.98 7.25
C TYR A 20 18.46 6.14 5.93
N LEU A 21 17.57 7.13 5.88
CA LEU A 21 17.14 7.73 4.62
C LEU A 21 17.79 9.09 4.49
N TYR A 22 18.53 9.28 3.40
CA TYR A 22 19.00 10.59 2.97
C TYR A 22 18.22 11.02 1.74
N GLY A 23 18.00 12.32 1.59
CA GLY A 23 17.47 12.89 0.35
C GLY A 23 17.84 14.36 0.21
N ARG A 24 17.48 14.97 -0.90
CA ARG A 24 17.71 16.38 -1.19
C ARG A 24 16.39 17.14 -1.09
N LYS A 25 16.43 18.29 -0.42
CA LYS A 25 15.33 19.25 -0.36
C LYS A 25 15.82 20.59 -0.91
N ASN A 26 14.94 21.36 -1.54
CA ASN A 26 15.32 22.66 -2.11
C ASN A 26 15.34 23.80 -1.08
N GLY A 27 14.86 23.55 0.14
CA GLY A 27 14.94 24.46 1.28
C GLY A 27 14.69 23.75 2.62
N GLU A 28 15.07 24.40 3.73
CA GLU A 28 14.93 23.83 5.08
C GLU A 28 13.47 23.62 5.51
N THR A 29 12.55 24.44 5.00
CA THR A 29 11.11 24.35 5.26
C THR A 29 10.37 23.41 4.32
N GLU A 30 11.05 22.87 3.30
CA GLU A 30 10.41 22.06 2.29
C GLU A 30 10.11 20.65 2.81
N VAL A 31 8.93 20.14 2.49
CA VAL A 31 8.48 18.81 2.92
C VAL A 31 8.72 17.76 1.85
N PHE A 32 8.82 18.17 0.59
CA PHE A 32 9.21 17.32 -0.53
C PHE A 32 10.72 17.05 -0.49
N ALA A 33 11.11 15.81 -0.77
CA ALA A 33 12.49 15.43 -0.99
C ALA A 33 12.62 14.58 -2.25
N ASP A 34 13.72 14.75 -2.98
CA ASP A 34 14.12 13.89 -4.09
C ASP A 34 15.48 13.22 -3.84
N GLN A 35 15.91 12.36 -4.75
CA GLN A 35 17.16 11.58 -4.61
C GLN A 35 17.23 10.80 -3.29
N ILE A 36 16.07 10.30 -2.84
CA ILE A 36 15.96 9.55 -1.59
C ILE A 36 16.75 8.24 -1.72
N THR A 37 17.73 8.06 -0.84
CA THR A 37 18.66 6.94 -0.85
C THR A 37 18.63 6.25 0.50
N LEU A 38 18.52 4.92 0.48
CA LEU A 38 18.62 4.08 1.66
C LEU A 38 20.10 3.81 1.94
N VAL A 39 20.55 4.09 3.16
CA VAL A 39 21.94 3.90 3.58
C VAL A 39 21.97 3.04 4.85
N ILE A 40 22.77 1.99 4.84
CA ILE A 40 22.99 1.09 5.98
C ILE A 40 24.44 1.20 6.43
N GLN A 41 24.65 1.40 7.72
CA GLN A 41 25.96 1.31 8.36
C GLN A 41 25.99 0.12 9.31
N ASP A 42 26.84 -0.85 8.98
CA ASP A 42 27.06 -2.06 9.77
C ASP A 42 27.60 -1.69 11.18
N GLY A 43 26.92 -2.17 12.22
CA GLY A 43 27.23 -1.90 13.62
C GLY A 43 28.58 -2.47 14.06
N ARG A 44 28.98 -3.61 13.50
CA ARG A 44 30.23 -4.33 13.78
C ARG A 44 31.39 -3.80 12.95
N SER A 45 31.27 -3.83 11.63
CA SER A 45 32.35 -3.53 10.69
C SER A 45 32.48 -2.04 10.37
N LYS A 46 31.45 -1.24 10.68
CA LYS A 46 31.32 0.18 10.30
C LYS A 46 31.30 0.44 8.80
N ARG A 47 31.18 -0.60 7.97
CA ARG A 47 31.01 -0.46 6.53
C ARG A 47 29.68 0.21 6.22
N ILE A 48 29.68 1.03 5.18
CA ILE A 48 28.50 1.76 4.72
C ILE A 48 28.13 1.21 3.34
N SER A 49 26.86 0.89 3.17
CA SER A 49 26.26 0.50 1.89
C SER A 49 25.09 1.39 1.58
N SER A 50 24.88 1.67 0.29
CA SER A 50 23.76 2.49 -0.19
C SER A 50 22.95 1.71 -1.23
N ILE A 51 21.64 1.84 -1.16
CA ILE A 51 20.68 1.24 -2.09
C ILE A 51 19.92 2.38 -2.76
N ASN A 52 20.03 2.46 -4.09
CA ASN A 52 19.28 3.42 -4.89
C ASN A 52 17.87 2.88 -5.11
N LEU A 53 16.86 3.66 -4.70
CA LEU A 53 15.46 3.34 -4.94
C LEU A 53 15.07 3.74 -6.36
N GLN A 54 14.26 2.92 -7.03
CA GLN A 54 13.84 3.20 -8.41
C GLN A 54 12.96 4.46 -8.47
N ASN A 55 11.96 4.56 -7.59
CA ASN A 55 11.19 5.77 -7.34
C ASN A 55 11.64 6.36 -6.00
N ASN A 56 12.20 7.57 -6.03
CA ASN A 56 12.97 8.12 -4.91
C ASN A 56 12.67 9.59 -4.62
N ALA A 57 11.45 10.04 -4.94
CA ALA A 57 11.04 11.42 -4.72
C ALA A 57 9.59 11.47 -4.21
N GLY A 58 9.35 12.31 -3.21
CA GLY A 58 8.04 12.44 -2.59
C GLY A 58 8.09 13.12 -1.23
N TYR A 59 7.05 12.90 -0.46
CA TYR A 59 6.80 13.46 0.86
C TYR A 59 6.91 12.37 1.92
N ASN A 60 7.08 12.80 3.18
CA ASN A 60 6.98 11.94 4.36
C ASN A 60 7.72 10.59 4.23
N ALA A 61 9.00 10.63 3.81
CA ALA A 61 9.81 9.43 3.69
C ALA A 61 10.08 8.81 5.07
N GLN A 62 9.75 7.53 5.25
CA GLN A 62 9.79 6.84 6.54
C GLN A 62 10.53 5.50 6.48
N LEU A 63 11.06 5.10 7.63
CA LEU A 63 11.68 3.80 7.86
C LEU A 63 10.92 3.02 8.93
N PHE A 64 10.74 1.73 8.67
CA PHE A 64 10.29 0.74 9.62
C PHE A 64 11.20 -0.49 9.55
N LEU A 65 11.54 -1.06 10.71
CA LEU A 65 12.33 -2.29 10.81
C LEU A 65 11.45 -3.37 11.44
N GLY A 66 11.34 -4.51 10.78
CA GLY A 66 10.54 -5.64 11.26
C GLY A 66 10.89 -6.92 10.50
N ASP A 67 10.68 -8.07 11.11
CA ASP A 67 10.89 -9.35 10.43
C ASP A 67 9.73 -9.58 9.43
N PHE A 68 10.03 -9.43 8.15
CA PHE A 68 9.09 -9.62 7.04
C PHE A 68 9.30 -10.96 6.35
N SER A 69 10.52 -11.48 6.37
CA SER A 69 10.95 -12.72 5.71
C SER A 69 10.86 -13.98 6.58
N ASN A 70 10.40 -13.85 7.83
CA ASN A 70 10.22 -14.91 8.82
C ASN A 70 11.52 -15.69 9.08
N ASP A 71 12.64 -14.97 9.21
CA ASP A 71 13.94 -15.57 9.53
C ASP A 71 14.58 -15.03 10.83
N ASN A 72 13.82 -14.23 11.59
CA ASN A 72 14.20 -13.52 12.82
C ASN A 72 15.27 -12.43 12.63
N ILE A 73 15.50 -11.97 11.40
CA ILE A 73 16.36 -10.83 11.09
C ILE A 73 15.46 -9.66 10.68
N LEU A 74 15.80 -8.44 11.13
CA LEU A 74 15.00 -7.28 10.78
C LEU A 74 15.21 -6.91 9.31
N ASP A 75 14.12 -6.88 8.57
CA ASP A 75 14.05 -6.35 7.22
C ASP A 75 13.67 -4.85 7.27
N ILE A 76 13.91 -4.14 6.16
CA ILE A 76 13.81 -2.68 6.08
C ILE A 76 12.65 -2.30 5.16
N LEU A 77 11.59 -1.73 5.72
CA LEU A 77 10.53 -1.07 4.95
C LEU A 77 10.85 0.42 4.78
N VAL A 78 10.86 0.85 3.53
CA VAL A 78 10.89 2.26 3.11
C VAL A 78 9.52 2.64 2.55
N SER A 79 8.94 3.72 3.08
CA SER A 79 7.67 4.30 2.61
C SER A 79 7.87 5.74 2.21
N ILE A 80 7.34 6.15 1.06
CA ILE A 80 7.35 7.55 0.57
C ILE A 80 5.97 7.87 -0.01
N GLU A 81 5.41 9.01 0.33
CA GLU A 81 4.14 9.47 -0.24
C GLU A 81 4.40 10.24 -1.53
N THR A 82 3.72 9.94 -2.63
CA THR A 82 3.88 10.71 -3.87
C THR A 82 3.23 12.09 -3.79
N GLY A 83 2.30 12.27 -2.86
CA GLY A 83 1.37 13.40 -2.83
C GLY A 83 0.32 13.32 -3.94
N GLY A 84 -0.33 14.45 -4.23
CA GLY A 84 -1.41 14.55 -5.23
C GLY A 84 -2.73 13.95 -4.77
N SER A 85 -3.77 14.09 -5.61
CA SER A 85 -5.14 13.68 -5.27
C SER A 85 -5.38 12.16 -5.34
N GLY A 86 -4.47 11.42 -6.00
CA GLY A 86 -4.47 9.96 -6.01
C GLY A 86 -3.99 9.35 -4.69
N GLY A 87 -3.16 10.08 -3.94
CA GLY A 87 -2.62 9.63 -2.65
C GLY A 87 -1.78 8.36 -2.76
N TYR A 88 -0.96 8.22 -3.80
CA TYR A 88 -0.19 7.00 -4.00
C TYR A 88 1.00 6.91 -3.06
N GLY A 89 1.36 5.68 -2.69
CA GLY A 89 2.55 5.39 -1.91
C GLY A 89 3.59 4.65 -2.73
N ILE A 90 4.86 4.96 -2.46
CA ILE A 90 6.02 4.22 -2.92
C ILE A 90 6.51 3.37 -1.74
N PHE A 91 6.54 2.05 -1.92
CA PHE A 91 6.93 1.13 -0.87
C PHE A 91 7.97 0.13 -1.37
N TYR A 92 9.02 -0.04 -0.59
CA TYR A 92 10.05 -1.06 -0.80
C TYR A 92 10.33 -1.80 0.49
N ILE A 93 10.48 -3.12 0.42
CA ILE A 93 11.02 -3.91 1.53
C ILE A 93 12.32 -4.56 1.08
N TYR A 94 13.38 -4.36 1.84
CA TYR A 94 14.68 -5.00 1.62
C TYR A 94 15.08 -5.85 2.81
N SER A 95 15.56 -7.06 2.53
CA SER A 95 16.45 -7.74 3.46
C SER A 95 17.88 -7.23 3.26
N TYR A 96 18.65 -7.16 4.35
CA TYR A 96 20.07 -6.83 4.32
C TYR A 96 20.93 -7.87 5.05
N ARG A 97 20.40 -9.10 5.15
CA ARG A 97 21.05 -10.24 5.79
C ARG A 97 22.45 -10.46 5.24
N ASN A 98 23.41 -10.72 6.13
CA ASN A 98 24.81 -10.96 5.80
C ASN A 98 25.44 -9.85 4.94
N ASN A 99 24.98 -8.60 5.08
CA ASN A 99 25.40 -7.46 4.27
C ASN A 99 25.07 -7.57 2.77
N ILE A 100 24.07 -8.36 2.40
CA ILE A 100 23.63 -8.54 1.00
C ILE A 100 22.22 -7.95 0.84
N PRO A 101 22.04 -6.88 0.06
CA PRO A 101 20.72 -6.32 -0.19
C PRO A 101 19.89 -7.25 -1.09
N MET A 102 18.67 -7.58 -0.65
CA MET A 102 17.69 -8.34 -1.42
C MET A 102 16.35 -7.62 -1.37
N LEU A 103 15.78 -7.29 -2.54
CA LEU A 103 14.44 -6.70 -2.65
C LEU A 103 13.38 -7.78 -2.41
N LEU A 104 12.58 -7.62 -1.37
CA LEU A 104 11.49 -8.54 -0.99
C LEU A 104 10.12 -8.06 -1.48
N PHE A 105 9.91 -6.74 -1.56
CA PHE A 105 8.65 -6.13 -2.00
C PHE A 105 8.90 -4.84 -2.76
N ASP A 106 8.16 -4.64 -3.84
CA ASP A 106 8.10 -3.40 -4.63
C ASP A 106 6.63 -3.13 -5.00
N VAL A 107 6.14 -1.94 -4.63
CA VAL A 107 4.75 -1.54 -4.91
C VAL A 107 4.41 -1.54 -6.40
N GLU A 108 5.37 -1.26 -7.29
CA GLU A 108 5.12 -1.26 -8.74
C GLU A 108 4.89 -2.68 -9.27
N ILE A 109 5.59 -3.68 -8.69
CA ILE A 109 5.37 -5.09 -8.99
C ILE A 109 4.02 -5.54 -8.43
N TYR A 110 3.68 -5.11 -7.21
CA TYR A 110 2.38 -5.37 -6.59
C TYR A 110 1.22 -4.83 -7.45
N ASN A 111 1.24 -3.53 -7.79
CA ASN A 111 0.19 -2.86 -8.57
C ASN A 111 -0.01 -3.52 -9.96
N LYS A 112 1.05 -4.08 -10.55
CA LYS A 112 0.97 -4.81 -11.82
C LYS A 112 0.36 -6.21 -11.66
N SER A 113 0.64 -6.87 -10.53
CA SER A 113 0.18 -8.23 -10.24
C SER A 113 -1.28 -8.26 -9.78
N TYR A 114 -1.70 -7.29 -8.97
CA TYR A 114 -3.05 -7.19 -8.42
C TYR A 114 -3.83 -6.08 -9.11
N ARG A 115 -4.38 -6.40 -10.28
CA ARG A 115 -5.25 -5.50 -11.04
C ARG A 115 -6.72 -5.80 -10.79
N PHE A 116 -7.52 -4.75 -10.89
CA PHE A 116 -8.96 -4.84 -10.68
C PHE A 116 -9.72 -4.32 -11.90
N LYS A 117 -10.95 -4.80 -12.07
CA LYS A 117 -11.93 -4.27 -13.01
C LYS A 117 -13.13 -3.78 -12.22
N VAL A 118 -13.50 -2.52 -12.40
CA VAL A 118 -14.64 -1.92 -11.70
C VAL A 118 -15.70 -1.55 -12.71
N ASN A 119 -16.87 -2.16 -12.62
CA ASN A 119 -18.01 -1.85 -13.48
C ASN A 119 -19.22 -1.49 -12.62
N TYR A 120 -19.94 -0.47 -13.05
CA TYR A 120 -21.29 -0.27 -12.53
C TYR A 120 -22.19 -1.34 -13.15
N GLU A 121 -23.14 -1.81 -12.37
CA GLU A 121 -24.16 -2.79 -12.78
C GLU A 121 -25.54 -2.23 -12.46
N ASP A 122 -26.57 -2.83 -13.07
CA ASP A 122 -27.96 -2.51 -12.76
C ASP A 122 -28.26 -2.64 -11.25
N PHE A 123 -29.31 -1.94 -10.82
CA PHE A 123 -29.83 -1.94 -9.45
C PHE A 123 -28.83 -1.40 -8.42
N TYR A 124 -28.14 -0.32 -8.79
CA TYR A 124 -27.25 0.46 -7.92
C TYR A 124 -26.10 -0.38 -7.34
N LYS A 125 -25.56 -1.28 -8.16
CA LYS A 125 -24.44 -2.14 -7.77
C LYS A 125 -23.18 -1.73 -8.51
N VAL A 126 -22.04 -1.98 -7.89
CA VAL A 126 -20.73 -1.85 -8.52
C VAL A 126 -19.96 -3.14 -8.29
N THR A 127 -19.53 -3.80 -9.37
CA THR A 127 -18.67 -4.97 -9.29
C THR A 127 -17.22 -4.55 -9.26
N VAL A 128 -16.43 -5.19 -8.38
CA VAL A 128 -14.98 -5.09 -8.34
C VAL A 128 -14.41 -6.49 -8.52
N GLY A 129 -13.92 -6.78 -9.72
CA GLY A 129 -13.32 -8.07 -10.06
C GLY A 129 -11.81 -8.05 -9.87
N SER A 130 -11.24 -9.11 -9.26
CA SER A 130 -9.81 -9.39 -9.20
C SER A 130 -9.50 -10.63 -10.04
N PRO A 131 -9.15 -10.48 -11.35
CA PRO A 131 -8.95 -11.63 -12.23
C PRO A 131 -7.78 -12.53 -11.82
N SER A 132 -6.74 -11.96 -11.21
CA SER A 132 -5.55 -12.71 -10.75
C SER A 132 -5.87 -13.67 -9.60
N LEU A 133 -6.92 -13.39 -8.83
CA LEU A 133 -7.33 -14.18 -7.67
C LEU A 133 -8.67 -14.90 -7.89
N ASP A 134 -9.30 -14.73 -9.06
CA ASP A 134 -10.64 -15.25 -9.38
C ASP A 134 -11.71 -14.84 -8.36
N LEU A 135 -11.72 -13.55 -8.00
CA LEU A 135 -12.66 -12.99 -7.02
C LEU A 135 -13.53 -11.91 -7.66
N LEU A 136 -14.78 -11.85 -7.23
CA LEU A 136 -15.75 -10.81 -7.59
C LEU A 136 -16.44 -10.27 -6.34
N PHE A 137 -16.30 -8.98 -6.11
CA PHE A 137 -17.00 -8.26 -5.05
C PHE A 137 -18.13 -7.43 -5.64
N THR A 138 -19.24 -7.30 -4.91
CA THR A 138 -20.37 -6.46 -5.30
C THR A 138 -20.66 -5.45 -4.21
N LEU A 139 -20.47 -4.19 -4.52
CA LEU A 139 -20.75 -3.06 -3.63
C LEU A 139 -22.16 -2.55 -3.90
N ASP A 140 -22.92 -2.27 -2.85
CA ASP A 140 -24.20 -1.56 -2.94
C ASP A 140 -23.95 -0.07 -2.77
N ILE A 141 -24.28 0.72 -3.81
CA ILE A 141 -24.10 2.18 -3.80
C ILE A 141 -25.41 2.94 -3.62
N SER A 142 -26.50 2.28 -3.20
CA SER A 142 -27.81 2.90 -2.97
C SER A 142 -27.74 4.05 -1.95
N TYR A 143 -26.72 4.05 -1.10
CA TYR A 143 -26.47 5.11 -0.12
C TYR A 143 -26.02 6.46 -0.73
N LYS A 144 -25.65 6.51 -2.00
CA LYS A 144 -25.18 7.74 -2.68
C LYS A 144 -26.29 8.76 -2.89
N GLY A 145 -27.56 8.36 -2.75
CA GLY A 145 -28.72 9.24 -2.82
C GLY A 145 -29.18 9.53 -4.26
N TYR A 146 -30.39 10.08 -4.37
CA TYR A 146 -31.10 10.25 -5.64
C TYR A 146 -30.31 11.10 -6.64
N ASP A 147 -29.74 12.23 -6.22
CA ASP A 147 -29.04 13.15 -7.13
C ASP A 147 -27.90 12.44 -7.86
N TYR A 148 -27.06 11.70 -7.14
CA TYR A 148 -25.99 10.90 -7.73
C TYR A 148 -26.52 9.75 -8.60
N LEU A 149 -27.47 8.96 -8.09
CA LEU A 149 -27.92 7.75 -8.78
C LEU A 149 -28.73 8.08 -10.04
N SER A 150 -29.52 9.15 -10.01
CA SER A 150 -30.34 9.58 -11.16
C SER A 150 -29.51 10.07 -12.34
N GLU A 151 -28.23 10.40 -12.16
CA GLU A 151 -27.33 10.68 -13.29
C GLU A 151 -27.00 9.39 -14.06
N LEU A 152 -26.81 8.27 -13.36
CA LEU A 152 -26.30 7.01 -13.89
C LEU A 152 -27.40 6.01 -14.29
N TYR A 153 -28.53 6.02 -13.59
CA TYR A 153 -29.59 5.03 -13.69
C TYR A 153 -30.93 5.63 -14.13
N ASP A 154 -31.74 4.84 -14.83
CA ASP A 154 -33.13 5.16 -15.11
C ASP A 154 -34.03 4.91 -13.88
N GLU A 155 -35.33 5.22 -14.03
CA GLU A 155 -36.32 5.05 -12.95
C GLU A 155 -36.53 3.60 -12.49
N ASN A 156 -36.12 2.63 -13.30
CA ASN A 156 -36.18 1.20 -12.97
C ASN A 156 -34.88 0.70 -12.32
N GLY A 157 -33.91 1.59 -12.08
CA GLY A 157 -32.59 1.26 -11.56
C GLY A 157 -31.67 0.61 -12.59
N LYS A 158 -31.97 0.69 -13.89
CA LYS A 158 -31.11 0.18 -14.95
C LYS A 158 -30.10 1.23 -15.38
N LEU A 159 -28.86 0.83 -15.67
CA LEU A 159 -27.86 1.75 -16.20
C LEU A 159 -28.31 2.35 -17.54
N LYS A 160 -28.20 3.67 -17.65
CA LYS A 160 -28.49 4.38 -18.91
C LYS A 160 -27.49 4.05 -20.00
N GLN A 161 -26.24 3.79 -19.61
CA GLN A 161 -25.13 3.38 -20.45
C GLN A 161 -24.07 2.68 -19.60
N PRO A 162 -23.14 1.90 -20.19
CA PRO A 162 -22.04 1.31 -19.45
C PRO A 162 -21.17 2.36 -18.76
N VAL A 163 -20.85 2.14 -17.48
CA VAL A 163 -20.00 3.02 -16.67
C VAL A 163 -18.95 2.20 -15.94
N GLN A 164 -17.73 2.72 -15.90
CA GLN A 164 -16.60 2.10 -15.23
C GLN A 164 -16.09 2.98 -14.10
N GLY A 165 -15.63 2.32 -13.04
CA GLY A 165 -14.80 2.94 -12.02
C GLY A 165 -13.36 2.47 -12.15
N GLU A 166 -12.57 2.69 -11.11
CA GLU A 166 -11.18 2.24 -11.06
C GLU A 166 -10.77 1.87 -9.63
N VAL A 167 -9.89 0.88 -9.48
CA VAL A 167 -9.10 0.72 -8.25
C VAL A 167 -7.75 1.35 -8.51
N LEU A 168 -7.42 2.37 -7.73
CA LEU A 168 -6.18 3.11 -7.85
C LEU A 168 -4.97 2.30 -7.38
N ALA A 169 -3.77 2.80 -7.67
CA ALA A 169 -2.53 2.26 -7.12
C ALA A 169 -2.53 2.29 -5.58
N ALA A 170 -1.71 1.43 -4.96
CA ALA A 170 -1.60 1.34 -3.51
C ALA A 170 -1.39 2.72 -2.86
N THR A 171 -2.29 3.06 -1.94
CA THR A 171 -2.27 4.30 -1.15
C THR A 171 -1.46 4.11 0.12
N ALA A 172 -1.57 2.93 0.74
CA ALA A 172 -0.90 2.62 2.00
C ALA A 172 -0.42 1.17 2.05
N LEU A 173 0.64 0.95 2.83
CA LEU A 173 1.17 -0.36 3.18
C LEU A 173 1.43 -0.38 4.68
N TYR A 174 0.69 -1.21 5.41
CA TYR A 174 0.80 -1.31 6.86
C TYR A 174 1.45 -2.65 7.26
N PRO A 175 2.59 -2.63 7.98
CA PRO A 175 3.08 -3.79 8.69
C PRO A 175 2.11 -4.18 9.81
N ILE A 176 1.60 -5.40 9.79
CA ILE A 176 0.66 -5.90 10.80
C ILE A 176 1.08 -7.26 11.33
N VAL A 177 0.82 -7.50 12.61
CA VAL A 177 1.06 -8.81 13.25
C VAL A 177 -0.27 -9.57 13.27
N THR A 178 -0.41 -10.55 12.39
CA THR A 178 -1.63 -11.38 12.26
C THR A 178 -1.60 -12.62 13.15
N ASN A 179 -0.40 -13.14 13.45
CA ASN A 179 -0.21 -14.30 14.32
C ASN A 179 0.28 -13.84 15.71
N GLY A 180 -0.60 -13.89 16.70
CA GLY A 180 -0.30 -13.46 18.08
C GLY A 180 0.78 -14.25 18.83
N LYS A 181 1.35 -15.30 18.22
CA LYS A 181 2.52 -16.03 18.75
C LYS A 181 3.83 -15.71 18.02
N GLY A 182 3.75 -15.01 16.88
CA GLY A 182 4.91 -14.62 16.08
C GLY A 182 5.32 -13.16 16.32
N ILE A 183 6.55 -12.83 15.95
CA ILE A 183 7.08 -11.46 15.93
C ILE A 183 7.15 -10.88 14.50
N ASN A 184 6.68 -11.65 13.52
CA ASN A 184 6.80 -11.32 12.10
C ASN A 184 5.63 -10.47 11.64
N TYR A 185 5.88 -9.73 10.57
CA TYR A 185 4.93 -8.81 9.98
C TYR A 185 4.41 -9.33 8.65
N ASP A 186 3.09 -9.42 8.55
CA ASP A 186 2.37 -9.41 7.29
C ASP A 186 2.18 -7.97 6.80
N LEU A 187 1.70 -7.82 5.58
CA LEU A 187 1.43 -6.52 4.98
C LEU A 187 -0.05 -6.36 4.67
N LEU A 188 -0.67 -5.29 5.14
CA LEU A 188 -1.98 -4.87 4.66
C LEU A 188 -1.80 -3.76 3.62
N VAL A 189 -2.16 -4.05 2.37
CA VAL A 189 -2.18 -3.05 1.29
C VAL A 189 -3.57 -2.46 1.16
N LEU A 190 -3.65 -1.13 1.12
CA LEU A 190 -4.90 -0.40 0.92
C LEU A 190 -4.91 0.29 -0.44
N GLN A 191 -5.96 0.06 -1.24
CA GLN A 191 -6.19 0.70 -2.53
C GLN A 191 -7.59 1.31 -2.57
N ARG A 192 -7.69 2.55 -3.07
CA ARG A 192 -8.98 3.25 -3.15
C ARG A 192 -9.77 2.80 -4.38
N ILE A 193 -11.05 2.51 -4.18
CA ILE A 193 -12.02 2.25 -5.24
C ILE A 193 -12.73 3.57 -5.55
N ILE A 194 -12.59 4.05 -6.78
CA ILE A 194 -13.24 5.28 -7.25
C ILE A 194 -14.29 4.99 -8.32
N GLY A 195 -15.29 5.86 -8.38
CA GLY A 195 -16.32 5.87 -9.40
C GLY A 195 -15.89 6.64 -10.65
N THR A 196 -16.79 7.47 -11.19
CA THR A 196 -16.58 8.22 -12.44
C THR A 196 -15.57 9.38 -12.31
N SER A 197 -15.15 9.71 -11.10
CA SER A 197 -14.12 10.72 -10.84
C SER A 197 -13.26 10.34 -9.64
N ASN A 198 -12.05 10.89 -9.57
CA ASN A 198 -11.14 10.66 -8.43
C ASN A 198 -11.70 11.17 -7.09
N ALA A 199 -12.66 12.10 -7.10
CA ALA A 199 -13.33 12.58 -5.89
C ALA A 199 -14.44 11.63 -5.40
N ASP A 200 -14.93 10.75 -6.28
CA ASP A 200 -16.01 9.82 -5.96
C ASP A 200 -15.45 8.51 -5.40
N THR A 201 -15.14 8.50 -4.10
CA THR A 201 -14.71 7.27 -3.43
C THR A 201 -15.92 6.37 -3.18
N LEU A 202 -15.84 5.13 -3.67
CA LEU A 202 -16.84 4.08 -3.46
C LEU A 202 -16.48 3.19 -2.28
N GLY A 203 -15.19 3.03 -2.01
CA GLY A 203 -14.70 2.18 -0.94
C GLY A 203 -13.21 1.91 -1.07
N TYR A 204 -12.75 0.82 -0.46
CA TYR A 204 -11.35 0.41 -0.51
C TYR A 204 -11.24 -1.09 -0.75
N VAL A 205 -10.17 -1.48 -1.45
CA VAL A 205 -9.67 -2.86 -1.43
C VAL A 205 -8.62 -2.96 -0.34
N GLU A 206 -8.76 -3.97 0.50
CA GLU A 206 -7.76 -4.38 1.49
C GLU A 206 -7.18 -5.73 1.09
N ASN A 207 -5.86 -5.80 0.92
CA ASN A 207 -5.16 -7.02 0.56
C ASN A 207 -4.14 -7.38 1.63
N LEU A 208 -4.39 -8.46 2.35
CA LEU A 208 -3.45 -9.05 3.29
C LEU A 208 -2.45 -9.90 2.51
N LEU A 209 -1.18 -9.54 2.62
CA LEU A 209 -0.06 -10.29 2.07
C LEU A 209 0.75 -10.93 3.18
N THR A 210 1.01 -12.23 3.03
CA THR A 210 1.84 -13.02 3.94
C THR A 210 3.06 -13.55 3.19
N TRP A 211 4.22 -13.53 3.84
CA TRP A 211 5.43 -14.12 3.28
C TRP A 211 5.34 -15.64 3.24
N ASN A 212 5.52 -16.25 2.06
CA ASN A 212 5.44 -17.70 1.89
C ASN A 212 6.81 -18.41 1.96
N GLY A 213 7.88 -17.69 2.31
CA GLY A 213 9.27 -18.17 2.26
C GLY A 213 10.05 -17.69 1.04
N THR A 214 9.39 -17.16 0.01
CA THR A 214 10.03 -16.66 -1.22
C THR A 214 9.52 -15.31 -1.68
N GLN A 215 8.23 -15.03 -1.48
CA GLN A 215 7.60 -13.77 -1.84
C GLN A 215 6.36 -13.54 -0.98
N PHE A 216 5.88 -12.29 -0.98
CA PHE A 216 4.57 -11.95 -0.45
C PHE A 216 3.45 -12.44 -1.38
N ILE A 217 2.50 -13.19 -0.82
CA ILE A 217 1.31 -13.67 -1.53
C ILE A 217 0.04 -13.17 -0.84
N SER A 218 -1.01 -12.90 -1.62
CA SER A 218 -2.32 -12.58 -1.06
C SER A 218 -2.90 -13.78 -0.33
N THR A 219 -3.24 -13.59 0.95
CA THR A 219 -3.88 -14.61 1.79
C THR A 219 -5.30 -14.25 2.17
N SER A 220 -5.66 -12.97 2.11
CA SER A 220 -7.02 -12.48 2.25
C SER A 220 -7.19 -11.20 1.44
N LEU A 221 -8.29 -11.10 0.70
CA LEU A 221 -8.66 -9.91 -0.04
C LEU A 221 -10.10 -9.56 0.31
N ALA A 222 -10.33 -8.32 0.72
CA ALA A 222 -11.65 -7.80 1.07
C ALA A 222 -11.90 -6.44 0.41
N THR A 223 -13.17 -6.06 0.35
CA THR A 223 -13.59 -4.71 -0.01
C THR A 223 -14.36 -4.09 1.14
N GLU A 224 -14.07 -2.83 1.45
CA GLU A 224 -14.75 -2.06 2.47
C GLU A 224 -15.58 -0.93 1.86
N ILE A 225 -16.75 -0.67 2.42
CA ILE A 225 -17.61 0.47 2.08
C ILE A 225 -17.93 1.29 3.33
N PHE A 226 -18.25 2.58 3.12
CA PHE A 226 -18.59 3.47 4.22
C PHE A 226 -19.97 3.15 4.81
N GLY A 227 -20.07 3.22 6.13
CA GLY A 227 -21.36 3.15 6.82
C GLY A 227 -22.27 4.33 6.50
N THR A 228 -23.57 4.10 6.61
CA THR A 228 -24.61 5.12 6.46
C THR A 228 -25.27 5.42 7.79
N LYS A 229 -25.96 6.56 7.90
CA LYS A 229 -26.82 6.82 9.05
C LYS A 229 -27.93 5.77 9.08
N LEU A 230 -28.19 5.23 10.28
CA LEU A 230 -29.34 4.36 10.51
C LEU A 230 -30.63 5.08 10.09
N SER A 231 -31.50 4.40 9.33
CA SER A 231 -32.88 4.84 9.20
C SER A 231 -33.59 4.67 10.55
N SER A 232 -34.68 5.41 10.79
CA SER A 232 -35.45 5.37 12.05
C SER A 232 -36.10 4.02 12.39
N THR A 233 -35.81 2.99 11.61
CA THR A 233 -36.32 1.62 11.71
C THR A 233 -35.28 0.63 12.24
N TYR A 234 -34.09 1.13 12.61
CA TYR A 234 -33.09 0.43 13.43
C TYR A 234 -33.09 0.97 14.86
#